data_AF-A0A1F3N726-F1
#
_entry.id   AF-A0A1F3N726-F1
#
_cell.length_a   1.000
_cell.length_b   1.000
_cell.length_c   1.000
_cell.angle_alpha   90.00
_cell.angle_beta   90.00
_cell.angle_gamma   90.00
#
_symmetry.space_group_name_H-M   'P 1'
#
loop_
_entity.id
_entity.type
_entity.pdbx_description
1 polymer ?
#
loop_
_entity_poly.entity_id
_entity_poly.type
_entity_poly.pdbx_seq_one_letter_code
_entity_poly.pdbx_strand_id
1 'polypeptide(L)'
;MAKTRMTYLICYDDHRNFTEDVKKRFSDTSRYVVVSFHTKQDFLSHFRKEAENSSCKVAIIGVPDAREQFESVDELTLEIKKTDPTTGLILLVPPDKMDDLKKTVRFNIDAYIPRNTNSILRIHNTVKKLFSEHNIGIFRKKRNFSLYVLLVFLLLTAILIIVAFFRFPEYF
;
A
#
# COMPACT_ATOMS: atom_id res chain seq x y z
N MET A 1 -15.12 17.30 8.98
CA MET A 1 -15.00 15.84 9.17
C MET A 1 -13.81 15.32 8.36
N ALA A 2 -12.88 14.58 8.96
CA ALA A 2 -11.76 14.00 8.24
C ALA A 2 -12.28 13.00 7.20
N LYS A 3 -11.96 13.21 5.92
CA LYS A 3 -12.31 12.29 4.83
C LYS A 3 -11.61 10.96 5.10
N THR A 4 -12.35 9.95 5.56
CA THR A 4 -11.81 8.60 5.78
C THR A 4 -11.25 8.11 4.46
N ARG A 5 -9.94 7.88 4.40
CA ARG A 5 -9.31 7.36 3.17
C ARG A 5 -9.72 5.90 3.03
N MET A 6 -10.41 5.60 1.94
CA MET A 6 -10.79 4.24 1.59
C MET A 6 -9.53 3.41 1.30
N THR A 7 -9.55 2.17 1.77
CA THR A 7 -8.51 1.18 1.48
C THR A 7 -9.03 0.22 0.41
N TYR A 8 -8.28 0.07 -0.67
CA TYR A 8 -8.65 -0.79 -1.78
C TYR A 8 -7.94 -2.14 -1.63
N LEU A 9 -8.74 -3.20 -1.52
CA LEU A 9 -8.27 -4.58 -1.51
C LEU A 9 -8.57 -5.18 -2.88
N ILE A 10 -7.53 -5.41 -3.67
CA ILE A 10 -7.63 -5.87 -5.05
C ILE A 10 -7.20 -7.35 -5.07
N CYS A 11 -8.17 -8.24 -5.20
CA CYS A 11 -7.95 -9.68 -5.13
C CYS A 11 -7.82 -10.27 -6.53
N TYR A 12 -6.78 -11.08 -6.75
CA TYR A 12 -6.62 -11.91 -7.93
C TYR A 12 -6.71 -13.38 -7.52
N ASP A 13 -7.70 -14.09 -8.04
CA ASP A 13 -7.93 -15.51 -7.74
C ASP A 13 -8.58 -16.21 -8.92
N ASP A 14 -7.85 -17.12 -9.55
CA ASP A 14 -8.34 -17.92 -10.68
C ASP A 14 -9.42 -18.92 -10.26
N HIS A 15 -9.50 -19.30 -8.97
CA HIS A 15 -10.38 -20.37 -8.49
C HIS A 15 -11.47 -19.93 -7.51
N ARG A 16 -11.67 -18.62 -7.28
CA ARG A 16 -12.74 -18.06 -6.42
C ARG A 16 -12.77 -18.57 -4.97
N ASN A 17 -11.68 -19.13 -4.45
CA ASN A 17 -11.69 -19.84 -3.18
C ASN A 17 -11.55 -18.94 -1.96
N PHE A 18 -10.76 -17.85 -2.02
CA PHE A 18 -10.52 -17.00 -0.84
C PHE A 18 -11.21 -15.64 -0.90
N THR A 19 -11.63 -15.24 -2.09
CA THR A 19 -12.12 -13.88 -2.36
C THR A 19 -13.40 -13.56 -1.58
N GLU A 20 -14.34 -14.51 -1.49
CA GLU A 20 -15.60 -14.31 -0.77
C GLU A 20 -15.38 -14.21 0.74
N ASP A 21 -14.44 -14.96 1.29
CA ASP A 21 -14.09 -14.88 2.70
C ASP A 21 -13.39 -13.55 3.05
N VAL A 22 -12.57 -13.02 2.12
CA VAL A 22 -12.03 -11.66 2.23
C VAL A 22 -13.17 -10.63 2.23
N LYS A 23 -14.11 -10.71 1.28
CA LYS A 23 -15.27 -9.79 1.26
C LYS A 23 -16.07 -9.83 2.56
N LYS A 24 -16.36 -11.02 3.09
CA LYS A 24 -17.06 -11.18 4.37
C LYS A 24 -16.27 -10.58 5.54
N ARG A 25 -14.95 -10.79 5.57
CA ARG A 25 -14.10 -10.27 6.64
C ARG A 25 -13.95 -8.75 6.61
N PHE A 26 -13.94 -8.17 5.41
CA PHE A 26 -13.83 -6.74 5.16
C PHE A 26 -15.16 -6.14 4.69
N SER A 27 -16.24 -6.47 5.41
CA SER A 27 -17.60 -6.02 5.09
C SER A 27 -17.87 -4.54 5.37
N ASP A 28 -16.97 -3.86 6.08
CA ASP A 28 -17.10 -2.44 6.39
C ASP A 28 -16.76 -1.57 5.16
N THR A 29 -17.80 -1.27 4.38
CA THR A 29 -17.74 -0.46 3.17
C THR A 29 -17.42 1.01 3.42
N SER A 30 -17.42 1.48 4.68
CA SER A 30 -17.01 2.84 5.02
C SER A 30 -15.48 3.01 5.05
N ARG A 31 -14.74 1.89 5.08
CA ARG A 31 -13.28 1.85 5.20
C ARG A 31 -12.60 1.03 4.10
N TYR A 32 -13.27 0.00 3.59
CA TYR A 32 -12.69 -0.93 2.63
C TYR A 32 -13.52 -1.03 1.35
N VAL A 33 -12.82 -1.12 0.22
CA VAL A 33 -13.38 -1.48 -1.08
C VAL A 33 -12.70 -2.75 -1.52
N VAL A 34 -13.46 -3.84 -1.65
CA VAL A 34 -12.92 -5.14 -2.08
C VAL A 34 -13.34 -5.39 -3.51
N VAL A 35 -12.36 -5.51 -4.41
CA VAL A 35 -12.58 -5.83 -5.83
C VAL A 35 -11.87 -7.13 -6.14
N SER A 36 -12.48 -7.97 -6.99
CA SER A 36 -11.99 -9.31 -7.28
C SER A 36 -11.93 -9.59 -8.77
N PHE A 37 -10.85 -10.20 -9.21
CA PHE A 37 -10.59 -10.53 -10.59
C PHE A 37 -10.17 -11.99 -10.73
N HIS A 38 -10.55 -12.59 -11.86
CA HIS A 38 -10.23 -13.98 -12.23
C HIS A 38 -9.29 -14.06 -13.45
N THR A 39 -8.96 -12.92 -14.05
CA THR A 39 -8.06 -12.84 -15.19
C THR A 39 -6.97 -11.81 -14.90
N LYS A 40 -5.73 -12.13 -15.30
CA LYS A 40 -4.58 -11.23 -15.14
C LYS A 40 -4.83 -9.90 -15.87
N GLN A 41 -5.45 -9.95 -17.04
CA GLN A 41 -5.73 -8.76 -17.87
C GLN A 41 -6.72 -7.80 -17.19
N ASP A 42 -7.85 -8.31 -16.68
CA ASP A 42 -8.84 -7.46 -16.00
C ASP A 42 -8.24 -6.85 -14.73
N PHE A 43 -7.50 -7.66 -13.97
CA PHE A 43 -6.80 -7.22 -12.77
C PHE A 43 -5.84 -6.05 -13.07
N LEU A 44 -4.96 -6.21 -14.06
CA LEU A 44 -3.99 -5.18 -14.42
C LEU A 44 -4.65 -3.94 -15.01
N SER A 45 -5.71 -4.11 -15.82
CA SER A 45 -6.43 -2.98 -16.41
C SER A 45 -7.10 -2.11 -15.33
N HIS A 46 -7.69 -2.74 -14.31
CA HIS A 46 -8.27 -2.02 -13.17
C HIS A 46 -7.17 -1.36 -12.34
N PHE A 47 -6.07 -2.07 -12.10
CA PHE A 47 -4.95 -1.56 -11.33
C PHE A 47 -4.33 -0.31 -11.98
N ARG A 48 -4.16 -0.31 -13.31
CA ARG A 48 -3.67 0.85 -14.08
C ARG A 48 -4.62 2.03 -14.03
N LYS A 49 -5.95 1.80 -14.10
CA LYS A 49 -6.96 2.86 -13.97
C LYS A 49 -6.95 3.52 -12.60
N GLU A 50 -6.74 2.74 -11.54
CA GLU A 50 -6.69 3.23 -10.17
C GLU A 50 -5.28 3.71 -9.74
N ALA A 51 -4.27 3.68 -10.62
CA ALA A 51 -2.89 4.02 -10.27
C ALA A 51 -2.75 5.44 -9.71
N GLU A 52 -3.48 6.41 -10.26
CA GLU A 52 -3.42 7.82 -9.87
C GLU A 52 -4.05 8.14 -8.51
N ASN A 53 -4.84 7.21 -7.96
CA ASN A 53 -5.52 7.42 -6.70
C ASN A 53 -4.53 7.30 -5.52
N SER A 54 -4.47 8.31 -4.65
CA SER A 54 -3.59 8.34 -3.46
C SER A 54 -4.12 7.51 -2.27
N SER A 55 -5.01 6.56 -2.54
CA SER A 55 -5.60 5.66 -1.56
C SER A 55 -4.61 4.55 -1.17
N CYS A 56 -4.83 3.94 -0.01
CA CYS A 56 -4.04 2.77 0.38
C CYS A 56 -4.52 1.57 -0.44
N LYS A 57 -3.64 0.97 -1.24
CA LYS A 57 -3.95 -0.20 -2.07
C LYS A 57 -3.19 -1.41 -1.57
N VAL A 58 -3.89 -2.53 -1.48
CA VAL A 58 -3.31 -3.84 -1.17
C VAL A 58 -3.77 -4.84 -2.21
N ALA A 59 -2.83 -5.41 -2.95
CA ALA A 59 -3.08 -6.48 -3.89
C ALA A 59 -2.88 -7.84 -3.20
N ILE A 60 -3.90 -8.69 -3.30
CA ILE A 60 -3.93 -10.02 -2.70
C ILE A 60 -4.00 -11.02 -3.84
N ILE A 61 -2.91 -11.76 -4.06
CA ILE A 61 -2.74 -12.64 -5.22
C ILE A 61 -2.77 -14.09 -4.76
N GLY A 62 -3.71 -14.85 -5.28
CA GLY A 62 -3.73 -16.30 -5.16
C GLY A 62 -2.67 -16.93 -6.05
N VAL A 63 -1.66 -17.56 -5.47
CA VAL A 63 -0.64 -18.29 -6.22
C VAL A 63 -1.19 -19.65 -6.66
N PRO A 64 -1.21 -19.94 -7.96
CA PRO A 64 -1.68 -21.23 -8.46
C PRO A 64 -0.75 -22.38 -8.05
N ASP A 65 -1.27 -23.61 -8.10
CA ASP A 65 -0.53 -24.78 -7.64
C ASP A 65 0.57 -25.20 -8.64
N ALA A 66 0.48 -24.86 -9.92
CA ALA A 66 1.49 -25.21 -10.90
C ALA A 66 2.75 -24.34 -10.73
N ARG A 67 3.91 -24.99 -10.50
CA ARG A 67 5.22 -24.29 -10.35
C ARG A 67 5.59 -23.46 -11.58
N GLU A 68 5.20 -23.90 -12.76
CA GLU A 68 5.42 -23.19 -14.04
C GLU A 68 4.76 -21.81 -14.07
N GLN A 69 3.74 -21.60 -13.22
CA GLN A 69 3.04 -20.32 -13.15
C GLN A 69 3.68 -19.34 -12.16
N PHE A 70 4.77 -19.72 -11.47
CA PHE A 70 5.49 -18.83 -10.56
C PHE A 70 6.16 -17.67 -11.28
N GLU A 71 6.63 -17.89 -12.51
CA GLU A 71 7.17 -16.81 -13.36
C GLU A 71 6.07 -15.80 -13.72
N SER A 72 4.88 -16.27 -14.07
CA SER A 72 3.73 -15.40 -14.34
C SER A 72 3.32 -14.56 -13.12
N VAL A 73 3.44 -15.13 -11.91
CA VAL A 73 3.22 -14.41 -10.65
C VAL A 73 4.32 -13.38 -10.41
N ASP A 74 5.59 -13.71 -10.64
CA ASP A 74 6.69 -12.73 -10.53
C ASP A 74 6.47 -11.55 -11.49
N GLU A 75 6.17 -11.82 -12.77
CA GLU A 75 5.81 -10.80 -13.76
C GLU A 75 4.63 -9.93 -13.32
N LEU A 76 3.58 -10.54 -12.77
CA LEU A 76 2.41 -9.81 -12.28
C LEU A 76 2.79 -8.88 -11.12
N THR A 77 3.56 -9.37 -10.14
CA THR A 77 4.01 -8.55 -9.01
C THR A 77 4.92 -7.41 -9.45
N LEU A 78 5.75 -7.67 -10.46
CA LEU A 78 6.59 -6.71 -11.16
C LEU A 78 5.79 -5.57 -11.78
N GLU A 79 4.75 -5.89 -12.57
CA GLU A 79 3.89 -4.90 -13.21
C GLU A 79 3.12 -4.06 -12.19
N ILE A 80 2.66 -4.67 -11.09
CA ILE A 80 2.00 -3.96 -10.00
C ILE A 80 2.94 -2.93 -9.37
N LYS A 81 4.15 -3.34 -8.96
CA LYS A 81 5.12 -2.44 -8.32
C LYS A 81 5.65 -1.37 -9.27
N LYS A 82 5.77 -1.66 -10.57
CA LYS A 82 6.10 -0.63 -11.59
C LYS A 82 5.00 0.41 -11.70
N THR A 83 3.74 0.01 -11.60
CA THR A 83 2.58 0.90 -11.71
C THR A 83 2.39 1.75 -10.45
N ASP A 84 2.44 1.11 -9.27
CA ASP A 84 2.35 1.78 -7.98
C ASP A 84 3.28 1.11 -6.96
N PRO A 85 4.47 1.67 -6.72
CA PRO A 85 5.45 1.12 -5.79
C PRO A 85 4.95 1.02 -4.35
N THR A 86 3.95 1.83 -3.99
CA THR A 86 3.41 1.93 -2.62
C THR A 86 2.33 0.90 -2.31
N THR A 87 1.89 0.14 -3.33
CA THR A 87 0.90 -0.91 -3.15
C THR A 87 1.47 -2.06 -2.32
N GLY A 88 0.75 -2.46 -1.28
CA GLY A 88 1.10 -3.65 -0.49
C GLY A 88 0.81 -4.93 -1.27
N LEU A 89 1.75 -5.86 -1.30
CA LEU A 89 1.63 -7.14 -1.98
C LEU A 89 1.54 -8.29 -0.98
N ILE A 90 0.43 -9.04 -1.07
CA ILE A 90 0.19 -10.25 -0.28
C ILE A 90 0.03 -11.43 -1.24
N LEU A 91 0.89 -12.44 -1.10
CA LEU A 91 0.80 -13.68 -1.88
C LEU A 91 0.20 -14.79 -1.01
N LEU A 92 -0.90 -15.39 -1.47
CA LEU A 92 -1.50 -16.59 -0.90
C LEU A 92 -0.90 -17.83 -1.56
N VAL A 93 -0.07 -18.55 -0.81
CA VAL A 93 0.76 -19.64 -1.36
C VAL A 93 0.35 -20.98 -0.77
N PRO A 94 0.34 -22.07 -1.56
CA PRO A 94 0.33 -23.42 -1.00
C PRO A 94 1.50 -23.62 -0.02
N PRO A 95 1.28 -24.23 1.17
CA PRO A 95 2.28 -24.29 2.23
C PRO A 95 3.56 -25.04 1.83
N ASP A 96 3.42 -26.03 0.96
CA ASP A 96 4.47 -26.88 0.40
C ASP A 96 5.37 -26.17 -0.62
N LYS A 97 4.93 -25.04 -1.18
CA LYS A 97 5.63 -24.33 -2.27
C LYS A 97 6.14 -22.95 -1.88
N MET A 98 6.03 -22.60 -0.60
CA MET A 98 6.36 -21.26 -0.12
C MET A 98 7.86 -20.95 -0.27
N ASP A 99 8.74 -21.92 -0.02
CA ASP A 99 10.18 -21.72 -0.14
C ASP A 99 10.65 -21.63 -1.59
N ASP A 100 10.02 -22.36 -2.49
CA ASP A 100 10.29 -22.27 -3.93
C ASP A 100 9.88 -20.90 -4.48
N LEU A 101 8.67 -20.44 -4.13
CA LEU A 101 8.17 -19.15 -4.58
C LEU A 101 9.05 -17.98 -4.09
N LYS A 102 9.54 -18.04 -2.83
CA LYS A 102 10.44 -17.02 -2.29
C LYS A 102 11.78 -16.93 -3.02
N LYS A 103 12.23 -18.02 -3.65
CA LYS A 103 13.46 -18.02 -4.47
C LYS A 103 13.22 -17.44 -5.86
N THR A 104 12.03 -17.68 -6.42
CA THR A 104 11.67 -17.23 -7.77
C THR A 104 11.26 -15.76 -7.79
N VAL A 105 10.45 -15.32 -6.83
CA VAL A 105 9.91 -13.96 -6.80
C VAL A 105 10.99 -12.99 -6.31
N ARG A 106 11.43 -12.09 -7.19
CA ARG A 106 12.60 -11.22 -6.94
C ARG A 106 12.26 -9.96 -6.14
N PHE A 107 11.00 -9.56 -6.11
CA PHE A 107 10.55 -8.31 -5.50
C PHE A 107 10.24 -8.46 -4.01
N ASN A 108 10.35 -7.34 -3.30
CA ASN A 108 10.07 -7.27 -1.87
C ASN A 108 8.56 -7.38 -1.64
N ILE A 109 8.06 -8.61 -1.58
CA ILE A 109 6.68 -8.95 -1.23
C ILE A 109 6.47 -8.67 0.25
N ASP A 110 5.41 -7.94 0.58
CA ASP A 110 5.15 -7.52 1.96
C ASP A 110 4.74 -8.69 2.86
N ALA A 111 4.03 -9.69 2.32
CA ALA A 111 3.74 -10.93 3.03
C ALA A 111 3.50 -12.14 2.11
N TYR A 112 4.06 -13.29 2.52
CA TYR A 112 3.69 -14.61 2.02
C TYR A 112 2.80 -15.30 3.06
N ILE A 113 1.57 -15.65 2.68
CA ILE A 113 0.59 -16.25 3.58
C ILE A 113 0.25 -17.66 3.07
N PRO A 114 0.44 -18.71 3.88
CA PRO A 114 0.04 -20.05 3.47
C PRO A 114 -1.48 -20.17 3.38
N ARG A 115 -1.97 -20.83 2.33
CA ARG A 115 -3.39 -21.18 2.14
C ARG A 115 -3.80 -22.24 3.16
N ASN A 116 -4.34 -21.78 4.29
CA ASN A 116 -4.92 -22.62 5.35
C ASN A 116 -6.13 -21.92 5.97
N THR A 117 -6.78 -22.56 6.94
CA THR A 117 -7.95 -22.02 7.65
C THR A 117 -7.72 -20.66 8.32
N ASN A 118 -6.48 -20.36 8.70
CA ASN A 118 -6.09 -19.12 9.35
C ASN A 118 -5.61 -18.03 8.35
N SER A 119 -5.61 -18.32 7.05
CA SER A 119 -5.12 -17.41 6.01
C SER A 119 -5.85 -16.06 6.04
N ILE A 120 -7.18 -16.08 6.15
CA ILE A 120 -8.02 -14.86 6.19
C ILE A 120 -7.68 -13.97 7.39
N LEU A 121 -7.43 -14.56 8.56
CA LEU A 121 -7.03 -13.81 9.74
C LEU A 121 -5.64 -13.17 9.55
N ARG A 122 -4.71 -13.90 8.93
CA ARG A 122 -3.36 -13.39 8.61
C ARG A 122 -3.42 -12.27 7.58
N ILE A 123 -4.26 -12.39 6.55
CA ILE A 123 -4.52 -11.32 5.58
C ILE A 123 -5.04 -10.09 6.31
N HIS A 124 -6.04 -10.25 7.18
CA HIS A 124 -6.61 -9.16 7.96
C HIS A 124 -5.57 -8.38 8.77
N ASN A 125 -4.72 -9.10 9.49
CA ASN A 125 -3.68 -8.49 10.30
C ASN A 125 -2.60 -7.81 9.44
N THR A 126 -2.26 -8.42 8.30
CA THR A 126 -1.28 -7.87 7.35
C THR A 126 -1.81 -6.60 6.69
N VAL A 127 -3.06 -6.61 6.22
CA VAL A 127 -3.74 -5.43 5.67
C VAL A 127 -3.77 -4.30 6.69
N LYS A 128 -4.12 -4.59 7.95
CA LYS A 128 -4.09 -3.58 9.03
C LYS A 128 -2.69 -3.00 9.24
N LYS A 129 -1.66 -3.84 9.21
CA LYS A 129 -0.26 -3.39 9.31
C LYS A 129 0.10 -2.46 8.16
N LEU A 130 -0.15 -2.87 6.91
CA LEU A 130 0.15 -2.09 5.70
C LEU A 130 -0.59 -0.74 5.69
N PHE A 131 -1.87 -0.75 6.07
CA PHE A 131 -2.66 0.48 6.22
C PHE A 131 -2.08 1.41 7.28
N SER A 132 -1.66 0.86 8.43
CA SER A 132 -1.03 1.63 9.50
C SER A 132 0.28 2.26 9.02
N GLU A 133 1.14 1.50 8.36
CA GLU A 133 2.41 1.97 7.80
C GLU A 133 2.20 3.08 6.76
N HIS A 134 1.23 2.90 5.85
CA HIS A 134 0.86 3.91 4.86
C HIS A 134 0.42 5.23 5.53
N ASN A 135 -0.45 5.14 6.55
CA ASN A 135 -0.91 6.31 7.29
C ASN A 135 0.23 7.00 8.06
N ILE A 136 1.08 6.23 8.73
CA ILE A 136 2.27 6.78 9.42
C ILE A 136 3.15 7.53 8.41
N GLY A 137 3.34 6.99 7.20
CA GLY A 137 4.05 7.68 6.12
C GLY A 137 3.43 9.03 5.77
N ILE A 138 2.10 9.10 5.64
CA ILE A 138 1.38 10.36 5.39
C ILE A 138 1.55 11.34 6.55
N PHE A 139 1.41 10.89 7.80
CA PHE A 139 1.56 11.75 8.98
C PHE A 139 2.99 12.28 9.11
N ARG A 140 4.00 11.47 8.82
CA ARG A 140 5.40 11.92 8.81
C ARG A 140 5.66 12.98 7.74
N LYS A 141 5.11 12.81 6.52
CA LYS A 141 5.21 13.84 5.46
C LYS A 141 4.58 15.16 5.89
N LYS A 142 3.38 15.12 6.48
CA LYS A 142 2.70 16.33 7.00
C LYS A 142 3.49 17.00 8.11
N ARG A 143 4.04 16.22 9.05
CA ARG A 143 4.89 16.74 10.13
C ARG A 143 6.12 17.45 9.58
N ASN A 144 6.83 16.82 8.63
CA ASN A 144 8.02 17.42 8.05
C ASN A 144 7.69 18.70 7.28
N PHE A 145 6.57 18.74 6.54
CA PHE A 145 6.09 19.96 5.90
C PHE A 145 5.83 21.09 6.91
N SER A 146 5.16 20.78 8.02
CA SER A 146 4.93 21.76 9.10
C SER A 146 6.24 22.30 9.68
N LEU A 147 7.26 21.45 9.84
CA LEU A 147 8.58 21.87 10.30
C LEU A 147 9.29 22.78 9.30
N TYR A 148 9.18 22.50 7.99
CA TYR A 148 9.72 23.37 6.96
C TYR A 148 9.08 24.76 6.97
N VAL A 149 7.74 24.84 7.12
CA VAL A 149 7.02 26.12 7.21
C VAL A 149 7.49 26.92 8.44
N LEU A 150 7.65 26.26 9.59
CA LEU A 150 8.15 26.90 10.80
C LEU A 150 9.58 27.45 10.61
N LEU A 151 10.47 26.66 9.99
CA LEU A 151 11.84 27.09 9.71
C LEU A 151 11.89 28.32 8.80
N VAL A 152 11.10 28.31 7.72
CA VAL A 152 11.01 29.46 6.80
C VAL A 152 10.50 30.71 7.53
N PHE A 153 9.49 30.57 8.38
CA PHE A 153 8.97 31.67 9.19
C PHE A 153 10.04 32.26 10.11
N LEU A 154 10.74 31.42 10.88
CA LEU A 154 11.82 31.86 11.77
C LEU A 154 12.94 32.58 11.01
N LEU A 155 13.30 32.09 9.83
CA LEU A 155 14.33 32.69 8.98
C LEU A 155 13.89 34.08 8.49
N LEU A 156 12.64 34.22 8.04
CA LEU A 156 12.07 35.51 7.65
C LEU A 156 12.02 36.50 8.82
N THR A 157 11.60 36.06 10.00
CA THR A 157 11.60 36.90 11.21
C THR A 157 13.01 37.36 11.57
N ALA A 158 14.00 36.48 11.51
CA ALA A 158 15.40 36.84 11.77
C ALA A 158 15.92 37.88 10.78
N ILE A 159 15.62 37.72 9.48
CA ILE A 159 15.99 38.70 8.45
C ILE A 159 15.33 40.06 8.74
N LEU A 160 14.05 40.09 9.10
CA LEU A 160 13.34 41.33 9.45
C LEU A 160 13.97 42.02 10.66
N ILE A 161 14.35 41.27 11.70
CA ILE A 161 15.04 41.82 12.87
C ILE A 161 16.39 42.41 12.48
N ILE A 162 17.19 41.71 11.66
CA ILE A 162 18.48 42.20 11.18
C ILE A 162 18.30 43.51 10.37
N VAL A 163 17.33 43.54 9.46
CA VAL A 163 17.03 44.75 8.67
C VAL A 163 16.56 45.90 9.57
N ALA A 164 15.71 45.62 10.56
CA ALA A 164 15.24 46.62 11.51
C ALA A 164 16.39 47.17 12.37
N PHE A 165 17.30 46.30 12.83
CA PHE A 165 18.50 46.69 13.58
C PHE A 165 19.39 47.64 12.78
N PHE A 166 19.67 47.34 11.51
CA PHE A 166 20.49 48.21 10.65
C PHE A 166 19.78 49.51 10.26
N ARG A 167 18.45 49.49 10.08
CA ARG A 167 17.70 50.65 9.58
C ARG A 167 17.23 51.59 10.68
N PHE A 168 17.04 51.08 11.90
CA PHE A 168 16.53 51.81 13.05
C PHE A 168 17.35 51.51 14.32
N PRO A 169 18.65 51.86 14.34
CA PRO A 169 19.52 51.55 15.46
C PRO A 169 19.12 52.26 16.76
N GLU A 170 18.32 53.32 16.71
CA GLU A 170 17.88 54.08 17.90
C GLU A 170 16.74 53.39 18.69
N TYR A 171 16.07 52.39 18.11
CA TYR A 171 14.94 51.68 18.74
C TYR A 171 15.32 50.29 19.28
N PHE A 172 16.57 49.87 19.09
CA PHE A 172 17.13 48.59 19.53
C PHE A 172 18.24 48.83 20.56
#